data_AF-U4L263-F1
#
_entry.id   AF-U4L263-F1
#
_cell.length_a   1.000
_cell.length_b   1.000
_cell.length_c   1.000
_cell.angle_alpha   90.00
_cell.angle_beta   90.00
_cell.angle_gamma   90.00
#
_symmetry.space_group_name_H-M   'P 1'
#
loop_
_entity.id
_entity.type
_entity.pdbx_description
1 polymer ?
#
loop_
_entity_poly.entity_id
_entity_poly.type
_entity_poly.pdbx_seq_one_letter_code
_entity_poly.pdbx_strand_id
1 'polypeptide(L)'
;MESQRTSHGACIFSHHAPGQAEEAGVDIRAGDIMQFWKAEWTFEGGGWKKAGDPDHTAVVVGATRDSNGSWVCQVLEQNVGNAKHVQHGEYVIGTNSGMHDGAARVFRPVWEGMVNIDTEWN
;
A
#
# COMPACT_ATOMS: atom_id res chain seq x y z
N MET A 1 30.53 3.91 17.25
CA MET A 1 29.17 3.64 17.75
C MET A 1 28.21 4.31 16.80
N GLU A 2 27.78 3.59 15.77
CA GLU A 2 26.70 4.07 14.90
C GLU A 2 25.39 3.73 15.61
N SER A 3 24.65 4.79 15.93
CA SER A 3 23.29 4.69 16.45
C SER A 3 22.48 3.79 15.53
N GLN A 4 21.98 2.68 16.07
CA GLN A 4 20.91 1.91 15.47
C GLN A 4 19.72 2.84 15.28
N ARG A 5 19.60 3.45 14.10
CA ARG A 5 18.35 4.04 13.62
C ARG A 5 17.37 2.87 13.59
N THR A 6 16.50 2.78 14.58
CA THR A 6 15.49 1.73 14.69
C THR A 6 14.60 1.78 13.45
N SER A 7 14.91 0.94 12.46
CA SER A 7 14.01 0.67 11.34
C SER A 7 12.84 -0.11 11.92
N HIS A 8 11.69 0.55 12.10
CA HIS A 8 10.47 -0.10 12.61
C HIS A 8 9.85 -1.06 11.58
N GLY A 9 10.39 -1.10 10.35
CA GLY A 9 10.04 -2.04 9.29
C GLY A 9 11.05 -2.03 8.12
N ALA A 10 10.95 -3.02 7.24
CA ALA A 10 11.74 -3.12 6.01
C ALA A 10 10.87 -2.80 4.79
N CYS A 11 11.37 -2.01 3.84
CA CYS A 11 10.67 -1.77 2.56
C CYS A 11 10.74 -3.04 1.71
N ILE A 12 9.59 -3.63 1.40
CA ILE A 12 9.49 -4.89 0.64
C ILE A 12 9.02 -4.69 -0.80
N PHE A 13 8.43 -3.54 -1.10
CA PHE A 13 7.95 -3.16 -2.42
C PHE A 13 8.06 -1.65 -2.60
N SER A 14 8.45 -1.20 -3.79
CA SER A 14 8.41 0.20 -4.20
C SER A 14 7.89 0.31 -5.63
N HIS A 15 7.01 1.25 -5.90
CA HIS A 15 6.59 1.64 -7.24
C HIS A 15 6.63 3.17 -7.33
N HIS A 16 7.43 3.69 -8.25
CA HIS A 16 7.52 5.12 -8.53
C HIS A 16 7.06 5.35 -9.98
N ALA A 17 6.00 6.13 -10.18
CA ALA A 17 5.49 6.43 -11.51
C ALA A 17 6.18 7.70 -12.09
N PRO A 18 6.45 7.74 -13.41
CA PRO A 18 6.43 6.61 -14.33
C PRO A 18 7.67 5.71 -14.10
N GLY A 19 7.47 4.41 -13.91
CA GLY A 19 8.58 3.50 -13.63
C GLY A 19 8.15 2.06 -13.38
N GLN A 20 9.14 1.17 -13.23
CA GLN A 20 8.90 -0.22 -12.86
C GLN A 20 8.77 -0.34 -11.34
N ALA A 21 7.96 -1.30 -10.90
CA ALA A 21 7.92 -1.71 -9.51
C ALA A 21 9.16 -2.55 -9.16
N GLU A 22 9.69 -2.34 -7.96
CA GLU A 22 10.79 -3.07 -7.36
C GLU A 22 10.26 -3.93 -6.20
N GLU A 23 10.61 -5.22 -6.19
CA GLU A 23 10.19 -6.18 -5.17
C GLU A 23 11.41 -6.74 -4.44
N ALA A 24 11.33 -6.87 -3.11
CA ALA A 24 12.39 -7.44 -2.29
C ALA A 24 12.41 -8.99 -2.25
N GLY A 25 11.63 -9.65 -3.11
CA GLY A 25 11.51 -11.12 -3.17
C GLY A 25 10.64 -11.73 -2.06
N VAL A 26 9.77 -10.94 -1.43
CA VAL A 26 8.78 -11.41 -0.46
C VAL A 26 7.40 -10.91 -0.82
N ASP A 27 6.38 -11.74 -0.58
CA ASP A 27 4.99 -11.40 -0.86
C ASP A 27 4.44 -10.37 0.13
N ILE A 28 3.55 -9.48 -0.36
CA ILE A 28 2.77 -8.57 0.50
C ILE A 28 1.73 -9.40 1.26
N ARG A 29 1.53 -9.10 2.55
CA ARG A 29 0.58 -9.82 3.42
C ARG A 29 -0.12 -8.88 4.41
N ALA A 30 -1.13 -9.42 5.10
CA ALA A 30 -1.79 -8.71 6.19
C ALA A 30 -0.79 -8.23 7.25
N GLY A 31 -0.97 -7.00 7.72
CA GLY A 31 -0.07 -6.31 8.65
C GLY A 31 1.05 -5.50 7.99
N ASP A 32 1.29 -5.65 6.69
CA ASP A 32 2.21 -4.74 5.98
C ASP A 32 1.57 -3.33 5.86
N ILE A 33 2.41 -2.30 5.82
CA ILE A 33 1.99 -0.89 5.80
C ILE A 33 2.25 -0.31 4.41
N MET A 34 1.23 0.27 3.79
CA MET A 34 1.37 1.02 2.55
C MET A 34 1.56 2.50 2.84
N GLN A 35 2.52 3.12 2.15
CA GLN A 35 2.72 4.56 2.11
C GLN A 35 2.58 5.06 0.68
N PHE A 36 1.83 6.14 0.51
CA PHE A 36 1.57 6.76 -0.78
C PHE A 36 2.06 8.21 -0.78
N TRP A 37 2.77 8.58 -1.84
CA TRP A 37 3.14 9.96 -2.12
C TRP A 37 2.49 10.38 -3.42
N LYS A 38 1.47 11.24 -3.35
CA LYS A 38 0.72 11.75 -4.53
C LYS A 38 0.27 10.68 -5.54
N ALA A 39 0.02 9.46 -5.08
CA ALA A 39 -0.20 8.34 -5.99
C ALA A 39 -1.56 8.48 -6.70
N GLU A 40 -1.54 8.39 -8.03
CA GLU A 40 -2.72 8.52 -8.89
C GLU A 40 -2.80 7.37 -9.90
N TRP A 41 -4.02 6.87 -10.13
CA TRP A 41 -4.33 5.74 -11.01
C TRP A 41 -5.33 6.14 -12.07
N THR A 42 -5.19 5.55 -13.25
CA THR A 42 -6.23 5.54 -14.29
C THR A 42 -6.72 4.11 -14.46
N PHE A 43 -8.03 3.92 -14.46
CA PHE A 43 -8.67 2.63 -14.66
C PHE A 43 -9.16 2.47 -16.10
N GLU A 44 -9.34 1.22 -16.51
CA GLU A 44 -10.05 0.91 -17.76
C GLU A 44 -11.44 1.57 -17.75
N GLY A 45 -11.75 2.34 -18.80
CA GLY A 45 -12.97 3.15 -18.87
C GLY A 45 -12.79 4.64 -18.50
N GLY A 46 -11.57 5.08 -18.19
CA GLY A 46 -11.24 6.50 -18.02
C GLY A 46 -11.53 7.08 -16.65
N GLY A 47 -11.94 6.25 -15.69
CA GLY A 47 -12.00 6.64 -14.28
C GLY A 47 -10.60 6.85 -13.70
N TRP A 48 -10.49 7.68 -12.67
CA TRP A 48 -9.23 7.89 -11.95
C TRP A 48 -9.45 7.82 -10.44
N LYS A 49 -8.38 7.52 -9.70
CA LYS A 49 -8.35 7.50 -8.23
C LYS A 49 -7.05 8.11 -7.75
N LYS A 50 -7.10 8.76 -6.59
CA LYS A 50 -5.93 9.26 -5.85
C LYS A 50 -5.90 8.66 -4.44
N ALA A 51 -4.73 8.27 -3.96
CA ALA A 51 -4.55 7.77 -2.60
C ALA A 51 -4.33 8.92 -1.61
N GLY A 52 -5.41 9.41 -1.02
CA GLY A 52 -5.41 10.61 -0.16
C GLY A 52 -4.89 11.86 -0.87
N ASP A 53 -5.24 13.05 -0.40
CA ASP A 53 -4.71 14.28 -0.99
C ASP A 53 -4.07 15.11 0.14
N PRO A 54 -2.73 15.30 0.16
CA PRO A 54 -1.74 14.97 -0.88
C PRO A 54 -1.07 13.60 -0.77
N ASP A 55 -0.94 13.05 0.44
CA ASP A 55 -0.21 11.80 0.75
C ASP A 55 -1.08 10.94 1.67
N HIS A 56 -0.79 9.63 1.73
CA HIS A 56 -1.65 8.70 2.44
C HIS A 56 -0.93 7.48 3.02
N THR A 57 -1.57 6.83 4.00
CA THR A 57 -1.09 5.59 4.59
C THR A 57 -2.25 4.63 4.83
N ALA A 58 -2.00 3.34 4.63
CA ALA A 58 -2.99 2.31 4.87
C ALA A 58 -2.33 1.03 5.40
N VAL A 59 -3.12 0.19 6.07
CA VAL A 59 -2.67 -1.11 6.59
C VAL A 59 -3.27 -2.22 5.74
N VAL A 60 -2.43 -3.10 5.21
CA VAL A 60 -2.88 -4.25 4.42
C VAL A 60 -3.61 -5.25 5.32
N VAL A 61 -4.79 -5.67 4.89
CA VAL A 61 -5.57 -6.75 5.52
C VAL A 61 -5.71 -7.98 4.62
N GLY A 62 -5.46 -7.81 3.31
CA GLY A 62 -5.40 -8.90 2.34
C GLY A 62 -4.63 -8.46 1.10
N ALA A 63 -3.91 -9.38 0.46
CA ALA A 63 -3.18 -9.08 -0.76
C ALA A 63 -3.16 -10.31 -1.68
N THR A 64 -3.46 -10.10 -2.95
CA THR A 64 -3.40 -11.12 -4.02
C THR A 64 -2.75 -10.51 -5.25
N ARG A 65 -2.38 -11.34 -6.23
CA ARG A 65 -1.96 -10.84 -7.55
C ARG A 65 -3.10 -10.94 -8.55
N ASP A 66 -3.23 -9.93 -9.40
CA ASP A 66 -4.09 -9.96 -10.57
C ASP A 66 -3.43 -10.77 -11.72
N SER A 67 -4.15 -10.93 -12.83
CA SER A 67 -3.67 -11.64 -14.02
C SER A 67 -2.48 -10.96 -14.71
N ASN A 68 -2.23 -9.68 -14.42
CA ASN A 68 -1.16 -8.87 -15.00
C ASN A 68 0.08 -8.82 -14.08
N GLY A 69 0.04 -9.56 -12.96
CA GLY A 69 1.11 -9.66 -11.97
C GLY A 69 1.15 -8.51 -10.96
N SER A 70 0.22 -7.55 -11.02
CA SER A 70 0.12 -6.46 -10.04
C SER A 70 -0.50 -6.97 -8.74
N TRP A 71 -0.12 -6.38 -7.63
CA TRP A 71 -0.75 -6.64 -6.34
C TRP A 71 -2.08 -5.90 -6.23
N VAL A 72 -3.12 -6.61 -5.82
CA VAL A 72 -4.40 -6.05 -5.38
C VAL A 72 -4.40 -6.12 -3.85
N CYS A 73 -4.25 -4.96 -3.21
CA CYS A 73 -4.15 -4.83 -1.76
C CYS A 73 -5.47 -4.33 -1.19
N GLN A 74 -6.13 -5.16 -0.39
CA GLN A 74 -7.22 -4.76 0.49
C GLN A 74 -6.63 -4.13 1.75
N VAL A 75 -7.13 -2.96 2.13
CA VAL A 75 -6.56 -2.18 3.23
C VAL A 75 -7.60 -1.65 4.20
N LEU A 76 -7.16 -1.33 5.41
CA LEU A 76 -7.83 -0.41 6.31
C LEU A 76 -7.14 0.96 6.23
N GLU A 77 -7.95 2.00 6.09
CA GLU A 77 -7.48 3.38 5.93
C GLU A 77 -8.42 4.37 6.63
N GLN A 78 -7.93 5.58 6.88
CA GLN A 78 -8.70 6.68 7.47
C GLN A 78 -8.42 7.97 6.70
N ASN A 79 -9.26 8.99 6.84
CA ASN A 79 -9.09 10.31 6.20
C ASN A 79 -9.19 10.30 4.67
N VAL A 80 -9.90 9.32 4.12
CA VAL A 80 -10.25 9.27 2.69
C VAL A 80 -11.65 9.81 2.48
N GLY A 81 -11.84 10.67 1.49
CA GLY A 81 -13.17 11.22 1.15
C GLY A 81 -13.83 12.03 2.28
N ASN A 82 -13.03 12.75 3.08
CA ASN A 82 -13.46 13.47 4.30
C ASN A 82 -14.00 12.58 5.44
N ALA A 83 -13.91 11.26 5.35
CA ALA A 83 -14.28 10.35 6.44
C ALA A 83 -13.26 10.40 7.57
N LYS A 84 -13.73 10.51 8.83
CA LYS A 84 -12.89 10.50 10.04
C LYS A 84 -12.89 9.17 10.78
N HIS A 85 -13.47 8.13 10.20
CA HIS A 85 -13.45 6.76 10.72
C HIS A 85 -12.56 5.86 9.85
N VAL A 86 -12.16 4.72 10.42
CA VAL A 86 -11.46 3.66 9.68
C VAL A 86 -12.45 2.99 8.73
N GLN A 87 -12.06 2.79 7.48
CA GLN A 87 -12.86 2.13 6.46
C GLN A 87 -12.00 1.21 5.60
N HIS A 88 -12.65 0.32 4.86
CA HIS A 88 -11.99 -0.53 3.87
C HIS A 88 -11.66 0.26 2.61
N GLY A 89 -10.50 -0.05 2.03
CA GLY A 89 -10.06 0.45 0.74
C GLY A 89 -9.39 -0.66 -0.07
N GLU A 90 -9.09 -0.34 -1.33
CA GLU A 90 -8.36 -1.22 -2.24
C GLU A 90 -7.38 -0.42 -3.10
N TYR A 91 -6.16 -0.90 -3.24
CA TYR A 91 -5.16 -0.30 -4.13
C TYR A 91 -4.50 -1.38 -4.99
N VAL A 92 -4.36 -1.10 -6.28
CA VAL A 92 -3.62 -1.95 -7.21
C VAL A 92 -2.23 -1.35 -7.41
N ILE A 93 -1.16 -2.08 -7.10
CA ILE A 93 0.22 -1.60 -7.23
C ILE A 93 1.08 -2.60 -8.00
N GLY A 94 1.96 -2.09 -8.86
CA GLY A 94 2.78 -2.92 -9.74
C GLY A 94 3.02 -2.20 -11.06
N THR A 95 3.98 -2.69 -11.84
CA THR A 95 4.35 -2.10 -13.13
C THR A 95 3.14 -1.93 -14.08
N ASN A 96 2.15 -2.82 -13.99
CA ASN A 96 0.96 -2.81 -14.85
C ASN A 96 -0.32 -2.32 -14.13
N SER A 97 -0.19 -1.62 -13.00
CA SER A 97 -1.34 -1.28 -12.15
C SER A 97 -2.17 -0.08 -12.61
N GLY A 98 -1.75 0.60 -13.68
CA GLY A 98 -2.37 1.85 -14.12
C GLY A 98 -2.02 3.07 -13.26
N MET A 99 -1.06 2.94 -12.32
CA MET A 99 -0.53 4.08 -11.58
C MET A 99 0.32 4.94 -12.53
N HIS A 100 0.00 6.23 -12.65
CA HIS A 100 0.63 7.12 -13.62
C HIS A 100 1.30 8.35 -13.00
N ASP A 101 1.07 8.63 -11.71
CA ASP A 101 1.80 9.65 -10.94
C ASP A 101 2.11 9.16 -9.51
N GLY A 102 3.09 9.81 -8.89
CA GLY A 102 3.46 9.60 -7.50
C GLY A 102 4.22 8.31 -7.21
N ALA A 103 4.09 7.82 -5.99
CA ALA A 103 4.75 6.60 -5.54
C ALA A 103 3.93 5.83 -4.51
N ALA A 104 4.06 4.50 -4.54
CA ALA A 104 3.55 3.58 -3.52
C ALA A 104 4.69 2.71 -2.99
N ARG A 105 4.80 2.61 -1.67
CA ARG A 105 5.80 1.75 -1.00
C ARG A 105 5.12 0.90 0.04
N VAL A 106 5.62 -0.32 0.22
CA VAL A 106 5.10 -1.25 1.22
C VAL A 106 6.22 -1.61 2.19
N PHE A 107 5.91 -1.50 3.47
CA PHE A 107 6.83 -1.75 4.57
C PHE A 107 6.32 -2.90 5.41
N ARG A 108 7.18 -3.88 5.67
CA ARG A 108 6.94 -4.95 6.63
C ARG A 108 7.44 -4.54 8.01
N PRO A 109 6.56 -4.43 9.02
CA PRO A 109 7.01 -4.23 10.40
C PRO A 109 7.93 -5.37 10.88
N VAL A 110 8.91 -5.06 11.73
CA VAL A 110 9.86 -6.06 12.27
C VAL A 110 9.22 -6.97 13.33
N TRP A 111 8.02 -6.64 13.81
CA TRP A 111 7.35 -7.39 14.88
C TRP A 111 6.37 -8.44 14.32
N GLU A 112 6.60 -9.71 14.68
CA GLU A 112 5.79 -10.86 14.23
C GLU A 112 4.32 -10.84 14.70
N GLY A 113 3.98 -10.06 15.73
CA GLY A 113 2.63 -9.98 16.28
C GLY A 113 1.60 -9.26 15.40
N MET A 114 2.04 -8.50 14.38
CA MET A 114 1.16 -7.74 13.50
C MET A 114 0.48 -8.55 12.39
N VAL A 115 0.77 -9.86 12.27
CA VAL A 115 0.24 -10.70 11.18
C VAL A 115 -1.26 -11.03 11.35
N ASN A 116 -1.81 -10.89 12.57
CA ASN A 116 -3.20 -11.18 12.89
C ASN A 116 -3.92 -9.89 13.34
N ILE A 117 -4.32 -9.05 12.37
CA ILE A 117 -5.13 -7.86 12.65
C ILE A 117 -6.60 -8.28 12.66
N ASP A 118 -7.25 -8.15 13.82
CA ASP A 118 -8.71 -8.21 13.90
C ASP A 118 -9.29 -6.93 13.28
N THR A 119 -10.09 -7.11 12.25
CA THR A 119 -10.70 -6.01 11.50
C THR A 119 -12.13 -5.71 11.97
N GLU A 120 -12.68 -6.52 12.87
CA GLU A 120 -14.05 -6.38 13.36
C GLU A 120 -14.09 -5.65 14.71
N TRP A 121 -14.95 -4.64 14.80
CA TRP A 121 -15.21 -3.91 16.04
C TRP A 121 -16.57 -4.38 16.58
N ASN A 122 -16.55 -5.47 17.35
CA ASN A 122 -17.74 -5.98 18.05
C ASN A 122 -18.03 -5.20 19.35
#